data_AF-A0A7C3QMG3-F1
#
_entry.id   AF-A0A7C3QMG3-F1
#
_cell.length_a   1.000
_cell.length_b   1.000
_cell.length_c   1.000
_cell.angle_alpha   90.00
_cell.angle_beta   90.00
_cell.angle_gamma   90.00
#
_symmetry.space_group_name_H-M   'P 1'
#
loop_
_entity.id
_entity.type
_entity.pdbx_description
1 polymer ?
#
loop_
_entity_poly.entity_id
_entity_poly.type
_entity_poly.pdbx_seq_one_letter_code
_entity_poly.pdbx_strand_id
1 'polypeptide(L)'
;MNNSDTIDTIYQNINLLTIRKTVKQLGELDDELLGKFVEKYSAVMIFFLNILDTDLSLMLLRKLKEPSIIHIAEEEMRMILIGEIAKSGSNFEEIALLSEYMDGIEKRSEVSDTTAETISFYLRKIQSAGKNHFNYLYKIDEDRLRRFVHILGEWNPHILFALSFFASPGLVRTILHYMSFYQKHLLRYIPSSTLRLWIEDYGERVLQIKEHLPDEIVHMITKVKEMRDLITAHFHVPIIDKVYDSIKELEPELRELIIVDLKKNKVI
;
A
#
# COMPACT_ATOMS: atom_id res chain seq x y z
N MET A 1 -33.96 15.21 16.51
CA MET A 1 -33.24 13.97 16.87
C MET A 1 -31.78 14.31 16.96
N ASN A 2 -31.07 13.77 17.96
CA ASN A 2 -29.63 13.99 18.05
C ASN A 2 -28.93 13.24 16.90
N ASN A 3 -27.76 13.70 16.45
CA ASN A 3 -27.07 13.06 15.31
C ASN A 3 -26.71 11.60 15.63
N SER A 4 -26.39 11.27 16.89
CA SER A 4 -26.13 9.88 17.32
C SER A 4 -27.35 8.97 17.17
N ASP A 5 -28.54 9.41 17.57
CA ASP A 5 -29.77 8.61 17.46
C ASP A 5 -30.13 8.32 16.00
N THR A 6 -29.82 9.27 15.12
CA THR A 6 -30.06 9.15 13.68
C THR A 6 -29.15 8.10 13.06
N ILE A 7 -27.85 8.10 13.40
CA ILE A 7 -26.87 7.13 12.91
C ILE A 7 -27.22 5.72 13.39
N ASP A 8 -27.60 5.58 14.66
CA ASP A 8 -27.97 4.28 15.24
C ASP A 8 -29.25 3.74 14.60
N THR A 9 -30.21 4.62 14.32
CA THR A 9 -31.43 4.27 13.57
C THR A 9 -31.09 3.82 12.16
N ILE A 10 -30.17 4.49 11.46
CA ILE A 10 -29.71 4.07 10.12
C ILE A 10 -29.08 2.69 10.20
N TYR A 11 -28.17 2.47 11.15
CA TYR A 11 -27.53 1.17 11.38
C TYR A 11 -28.54 0.05 11.68
N GLN A 12 -29.49 0.29 12.59
CA GLN A 12 -30.52 -0.69 12.96
C GLN A 12 -31.44 -1.06 11.78
N ASN A 13 -31.61 -0.15 10.83
CA ASN A 13 -32.39 -0.38 9.62
C ASN A 13 -31.58 -1.03 8.49
N ILE A 14 -30.28 -1.29 8.68
CA ILE A 14 -29.46 -2.02 7.71
C ILE A 14 -29.97 -3.45 7.59
N ASN A 15 -30.45 -3.78 6.39
CA ASN A 15 -30.85 -5.13 6.04
C ASN A 15 -29.98 -5.68 4.91
N LEU A 16 -29.37 -6.85 5.15
CA LEU A 16 -28.51 -7.55 4.19
C LEU A 16 -29.27 -7.95 2.91
N LEU A 17 -30.57 -8.19 3.00
CA LEU A 17 -31.43 -8.50 1.84
C LEU A 17 -31.67 -7.26 0.96
N THR A 18 -31.36 -6.06 1.45
CA THR A 18 -31.55 -4.79 0.74
C THR A 18 -30.30 -3.92 0.72
N ILE A 19 -29.09 -4.53 0.72
CA ILE A 19 -27.79 -3.82 0.76
C ILE A 19 -27.73 -2.66 -0.23
N ARG A 20 -28.17 -2.85 -1.48
CA ARG A 20 -28.19 -1.78 -2.48
C ARG A 20 -29.02 -0.58 -2.06
N LYS A 21 -30.17 -0.80 -1.43
CA LYS A 21 -31.05 0.28 -0.92
C LYS A 21 -30.38 0.98 0.25
N THR A 22 -29.84 0.23 1.19
CA THR A 22 -29.10 0.76 2.35
C THR A 22 -27.95 1.66 1.92
N VAL A 23 -27.18 1.21 0.93
CA VAL A 23 -26.01 1.94 0.43
C VAL A 23 -26.42 3.22 -0.30
N LYS A 24 -27.54 3.22 -1.02
CA LYS A 24 -28.11 4.45 -1.58
C LYS A 24 -28.52 5.43 -0.48
N GLN A 25 -29.17 4.95 0.58
CA GLN A 25 -29.52 5.79 1.74
C GLN A 25 -28.28 6.38 2.42
N LEU A 26 -27.20 5.60 2.56
CA LEU A 26 -25.92 6.12 3.05
C LEU A 26 -25.32 7.18 2.10
N GLY A 27 -25.44 7.00 0.79
CA GLY A 27 -25.00 7.98 -0.20
C GLY A 27 -25.81 9.28 -0.23
N GLU A 28 -27.03 9.25 0.32
CA GLU A 28 -27.92 10.41 0.46
C GLU A 28 -27.65 11.22 1.75
N LEU A 29 -26.89 10.66 2.70
CA LEU A 29 -26.47 11.39 3.89
C LEU A 29 -25.59 12.59 3.52
N ASP A 30 -25.65 13.63 4.35
CA ASP A 30 -24.66 14.68 4.32
C ASP A 30 -23.28 14.17 4.77
N ASP A 31 -22.24 14.92 4.42
CA ASP A 31 -20.85 14.53 4.68
C ASP A 31 -20.56 14.37 6.18
N GLU A 32 -21.23 15.14 7.05
CA GLU A 32 -20.98 15.11 8.49
C GLU A 32 -21.56 13.84 9.12
N LEU A 33 -22.81 13.51 8.80
CA LEU A 33 -23.48 12.29 9.27
C LEU A 33 -22.81 11.04 8.70
N LEU A 34 -22.39 11.07 7.44
CA LEU A 34 -21.64 9.96 6.84
C LEU A 34 -20.29 9.77 7.53
N GLY A 35 -19.57 10.86 7.84
CA GLY A 35 -18.32 10.81 8.60
C GLY A 35 -18.50 10.16 9.97
N LYS A 36 -19.50 10.60 10.74
CA LYS A 36 -19.83 10.02 12.06
C LYS A 36 -20.28 8.56 11.96
N PHE A 37 -21.00 8.19 10.88
CA PHE A 37 -21.35 6.79 10.63
C PHE A 37 -20.09 5.94 10.43
N VAL A 38 -19.12 6.43 9.65
CA VAL A 38 -17.84 5.72 9.43
C VAL A 38 -17.05 5.59 10.72
N GLU A 39 -16.99 6.63 11.54
CA GLU A 39 -16.29 6.59 12.84
C GLU A 39 -16.85 5.48 13.74
N LYS A 40 -18.18 5.32 13.79
CA LYS A 40 -18.87 4.37 14.66
C LYS A 40 -19.03 2.96 14.08
N TYR A 41 -19.18 2.85 12.76
CA TYR A 41 -19.55 1.62 12.04
C TYR A 41 -18.59 1.30 10.89
N SER A 42 -17.29 1.58 11.08
CA SER A 42 -16.20 1.33 10.12
C SER A 42 -16.19 -0.10 9.57
N ALA A 43 -16.38 -1.12 10.41
CA ALA A 43 -16.45 -2.52 9.98
C ALA A 43 -17.58 -2.79 8.96
N VAL A 44 -18.73 -2.12 9.12
CA VAL A 44 -19.85 -2.22 8.18
C VAL A 44 -19.50 -1.54 6.86
N MET A 45 -18.80 -0.40 6.93
CA MET A 45 -18.33 0.30 5.73
C MET A 45 -17.30 -0.54 4.96
N ILE A 46 -16.35 -1.17 5.65
CA ILE A 46 -15.40 -2.12 5.06
C ILE A 46 -16.14 -3.26 4.35
N PHE A 47 -17.15 -3.84 5.02
CA PHE A 47 -17.98 -4.89 4.44
C PHE A 47 -18.67 -4.41 3.16
N PHE A 48 -19.34 -3.26 3.18
CA PHE A 48 -19.99 -2.71 1.99
C PHE A 48 -19.01 -2.44 0.85
N LEU A 49 -17.90 -1.77 1.14
CA LEU A 49 -16.92 -1.41 0.12
C LEU A 49 -16.29 -2.63 -0.59
N ASN A 50 -16.23 -3.78 0.10
CA ASN A 50 -15.69 -5.03 -0.43
C ASN A 50 -16.71 -5.90 -1.17
N ILE A 51 -17.99 -5.90 -0.79
CA ILE A 51 -19.02 -6.75 -1.43
C ILE A 51 -19.81 -6.05 -2.55
N LEU A 52 -19.83 -4.72 -2.54
CA LEU A 52 -20.59 -3.94 -3.52
C LEU A 52 -19.94 -4.02 -4.91
N ASP A 53 -20.80 -3.95 -5.92
CA ASP A 53 -20.35 -3.68 -7.29
C ASP A 53 -19.58 -2.36 -7.38
N THR A 54 -18.79 -2.24 -8.45
CA THR A 54 -17.87 -1.11 -8.66
C THR A 54 -18.58 0.24 -8.59
N ASP A 55 -19.77 0.36 -9.18
CA ASP A 55 -20.49 1.63 -9.26
C ASP A 55 -20.98 2.11 -7.89
N LEU A 56 -21.59 1.22 -7.10
CA LEU A 56 -22.05 1.57 -5.75
C LEU A 56 -20.90 1.84 -4.78
N SER A 57 -19.82 1.07 -4.90
CA SER A 57 -18.61 1.31 -4.10
C SER A 57 -17.97 2.65 -4.45
N LEU A 58 -17.87 2.99 -5.74
CA LEU A 58 -17.38 4.30 -6.20
C LEU A 58 -18.27 5.45 -5.74
N MET A 59 -19.59 5.27 -5.79
CA MET A 59 -20.55 6.26 -5.30
C MET A 59 -20.30 6.60 -3.82
N LEU A 60 -20.15 5.58 -2.97
CA LEU A 60 -19.83 5.78 -1.55
C LEU A 60 -18.45 6.41 -1.37
N LEU A 61 -17.42 5.88 -2.03
CA LEU A 61 -16.06 6.39 -1.92
C LEU A 61 -15.97 7.87 -2.29
N ARG A 62 -16.69 8.32 -3.33
CA ARG A 62 -16.73 9.73 -3.75
C ARG A 62 -17.33 10.66 -2.69
N LYS A 63 -18.22 10.15 -1.84
CA LYS A 63 -18.84 10.90 -0.75
C LYS A 63 -17.98 10.95 0.52
N LEU A 64 -17.19 9.91 0.76
CA LEU A 64 -16.29 9.86 1.91
C LEU A 64 -15.20 10.93 1.78
N LYS A 65 -14.79 11.54 2.89
CA LYS A 65 -13.60 12.41 2.91
C LYS A 65 -12.36 11.59 3.23
N GLU A 66 -11.17 12.11 2.91
CA GLU A 66 -9.90 11.43 3.16
C GLU A 66 -9.77 10.95 4.63
N PRO A 67 -10.12 11.73 5.67
CA PRO A 67 -10.12 11.25 7.05
C PRO A 67 -10.98 10.01 7.29
N SER A 68 -12.16 9.94 6.67
CA SER A 68 -13.04 8.78 6.77
C SER A 68 -12.43 7.55 6.10
N ILE A 69 -11.77 7.71 4.95
CA ILE A 69 -11.08 6.61 4.26
C ILE A 69 -9.89 6.13 5.10
N ILE A 70 -9.15 7.05 5.72
CA ILE A 70 -8.05 6.73 6.64
C ILE A 70 -8.58 5.91 7.82
N HIS A 71 -9.69 6.33 8.45
CA HIS A 71 -10.30 5.59 9.55
C HIS A 71 -10.74 4.17 9.14
N ILE A 72 -11.27 4.01 7.93
CA ILE A 72 -11.63 2.70 7.37
C ILE A 72 -10.38 1.82 7.18
N ALA A 73 -9.28 2.38 6.68
CA ALA A 73 -8.01 1.66 6.52
C ALA A 73 -7.39 1.29 7.88
N GLU A 74 -7.44 2.20 8.88
CA GLU A 74 -7.03 1.94 10.26
C GLU A 74 -7.82 0.76 10.85
N GLU A 75 -9.14 0.76 10.70
CA GLU A 75 -10.01 -0.32 11.18
C GLU A 75 -9.71 -1.65 10.49
N GLU A 76 -9.60 -1.66 9.16
CA GLU A 76 -9.34 -2.90 8.42
C GLU A 76 -8.00 -3.51 8.84
N MET A 77 -6.97 -2.69 9.05
CA MET A 77 -5.69 -3.18 9.58
C MET A 77 -5.82 -3.72 11.00
N ARG A 78 -6.56 -3.06 11.89
CA ARG A 78 -6.84 -3.57 13.25
C ARG A 78 -7.55 -4.92 13.20
N MET A 79 -8.55 -5.09 12.33
CA MET A 79 -9.23 -6.37 12.14
C MET A 79 -8.28 -7.48 11.64
N ILE A 80 -7.36 -7.15 10.74
CA ILE A 80 -6.32 -8.09 10.27
C ILE A 80 -5.44 -8.53 11.44
N LEU A 81 -4.91 -7.59 12.22
CA LEU A 81 -4.02 -7.87 13.35
C LEU A 81 -4.72 -8.71 14.42
N ILE A 82 -5.97 -8.37 14.78
CA ILE A 82 -6.78 -9.15 15.73
C ILE A 82 -6.96 -10.58 15.22
N GLY A 83 -7.24 -10.74 13.92
CA GLY A 83 -7.38 -12.05 13.28
C GLY A 83 -6.10 -12.88 13.33
N GLU A 84 -4.94 -12.25 13.22
CA GLU A 84 -3.64 -12.93 13.36
C GLU A 84 -3.31 -13.26 14.82
N ILE A 85 -3.51 -12.33 15.75
CA ILE A 85 -3.35 -12.55 17.19
C ILE A 85 -4.18 -13.77 17.64
N ALA A 86 -5.42 -13.88 17.17
CA ALA A 86 -6.28 -15.01 17.48
C ALA A 86 -5.75 -16.36 16.94
N LYS A 87 -5.01 -16.35 15.81
CA LYS A 87 -4.38 -17.54 15.23
C LYS A 87 -3.05 -17.89 15.88
N SER A 88 -2.35 -16.92 16.47
CA SER A 88 -1.07 -17.13 17.14
C SER A 88 -1.17 -18.05 18.35
N GLY A 89 -2.37 -18.30 18.88
CA GLY A 89 -2.63 -19.28 19.93
C GLY A 89 -1.84 -18.97 21.20
N SER A 90 -0.86 -19.81 21.53
CA SER A 90 -0.01 -19.65 22.73
C SER A 90 1.35 -19.00 22.44
N ASN A 91 1.58 -18.49 21.22
CA ASN A 91 2.82 -17.79 20.89
C ASN A 91 2.80 -16.35 21.45
N PHE A 92 3.16 -16.20 22.72
CA PHE A 92 3.10 -14.91 23.43
C PHE A 92 3.98 -13.82 22.80
N GLU A 93 5.10 -14.19 22.18
CA GLU A 93 6.00 -13.23 21.53
C GLU A 93 5.34 -12.60 20.30
N GLU A 94 4.74 -13.43 19.44
CA GLU A 94 3.99 -12.96 18.27
C GLU A 94 2.79 -12.10 18.68
N ILE A 95 2.07 -12.51 19.72
CA ILE A 95 0.94 -11.73 20.27
C ILE A 95 1.41 -10.36 20.76
N ALA A 96 2.52 -10.30 21.50
CA ALA A 96 3.06 -9.05 22.03
C ALA A 96 3.45 -8.08 20.90
N LEU A 97 4.16 -8.56 19.89
CA LEU A 97 4.59 -7.75 18.74
C LEU A 97 3.41 -7.21 17.92
N LEU A 98 2.44 -8.07 17.60
CA LEU A 98 1.24 -7.64 16.86
C LEU A 98 0.40 -6.65 17.68
N SER A 99 0.36 -6.82 19.01
CA SER A 99 -0.35 -5.90 19.92
C SER A 99 0.36 -4.55 20.03
N GLU A 100 1.69 -4.53 20.12
CA GLU A 100 2.49 -3.30 20.12
C GLU A 100 2.30 -2.53 18.81
N TYR A 101 2.32 -3.22 17.67
CA TYR A 101 2.06 -2.59 16.39
C TYR A 101 0.63 -2.01 16.29
N MET A 102 -0.36 -2.72 16.85
CA MET A 102 -1.74 -2.23 16.92
C MET A 102 -1.86 -0.99 17.82
N ASP A 103 -1.15 -0.95 18.94
CA ASP A 103 -1.07 0.22 19.82
C ASP A 103 -0.40 1.41 19.12
N GLY A 104 0.63 1.16 18.30
CA GLY A 104 1.26 2.17 17.43
C GLY A 104 0.29 2.78 16.41
N ILE A 105 -0.61 1.97 15.83
CA ILE A 105 -1.69 2.44 14.95
C ILE A 105 -2.64 3.38 15.71
N GLU A 106 -3.05 3.01 16.93
CA GLU A 106 -4.00 3.80 17.74
C GLU A 106 -3.38 5.11 18.23
N LYS A 107 -2.13 5.06 18.67
CA LYS A 107 -1.36 6.24 19.12
C LYS A 107 -0.89 7.12 17.98
N ARG A 108 -0.91 6.63 16.74
CA ARG A 108 -0.43 7.33 15.55
C ARG A 108 1.02 7.79 15.71
N SER A 109 1.84 6.96 16.35
CA SER A 109 3.25 7.26 16.57
C SER A 109 4.07 7.03 15.30
N GLU A 110 5.33 7.47 15.31
CA GLU A 110 6.29 7.08 14.29
C GLU A 110 6.56 5.57 14.31
N VAL A 111 6.88 5.00 13.15
CA VAL A 111 7.32 3.61 13.02
C VAL A 111 8.83 3.58 13.22
N SER A 112 9.29 3.00 14.33
CA SER A 112 10.72 2.83 14.62
C SER A 112 11.34 1.71 13.77
N ASP A 113 12.66 1.75 13.58
CA ASP A 113 13.41 0.70 12.89
C ASP A 113 13.17 -0.69 13.50
N THR A 114 13.16 -0.79 14.83
CA THR A 114 12.88 -2.05 15.55
C THR A 114 11.46 -2.57 15.30
N THR A 115 10.47 -1.68 15.29
CA THR A 115 9.08 -2.04 14.97
C THR A 115 8.97 -2.50 13.52
N ALA A 116 9.57 -1.75 12.58
CA ALA A 116 9.52 -2.06 11.17
C ALA A 116 10.20 -3.40 10.85
N GLU A 117 11.36 -3.68 11.45
CA GLU A 117 12.09 -4.93 11.30
C GLU A 117 11.23 -6.12 11.73
N THR A 118 10.73 -6.08 12.96
CA THR A 118 9.95 -7.17 13.56
C THR A 118 8.62 -7.38 12.85
N ILE A 119 7.87 -6.31 12.56
CA ILE A 119 6.52 -6.43 11.98
C ILE A 119 6.56 -6.80 10.49
N SER A 120 7.60 -6.41 9.75
CA SER A 120 7.69 -6.66 8.31
C SER A 120 7.61 -8.15 7.96
N PHE A 121 8.17 -9.02 8.81
CA PHE A 121 8.06 -10.47 8.67
C PHE A 121 6.61 -10.93 8.72
N TYR A 122 5.84 -10.44 9.70
CA TYR A 122 4.43 -10.80 9.87
C TYR A 122 3.56 -10.22 8.76
N LEU A 123 3.78 -8.98 8.34
CA LEU A 123 3.05 -8.40 7.21
C LEU A 123 3.22 -9.21 5.92
N ARG A 124 4.44 -9.71 5.65
CA ARG A 124 4.71 -10.63 4.52
C ARG A 124 3.99 -11.97 4.68
N LYS A 125 3.97 -12.54 5.89
CA LYS A 125 3.26 -13.79 6.21
C LYS A 125 1.75 -13.63 5.95
N ILE A 126 1.16 -12.51 6.37
CA ILE A 126 -0.26 -12.19 6.13
C ILE A 126 -0.53 -12.01 4.63
N GLN A 127 0.32 -11.25 3.93
CA GLN A 127 0.19 -11.00 2.50
C GLN A 127 0.20 -12.31 1.69
N SER A 128 1.15 -13.21 2.00
CA SER A 128 1.30 -14.49 1.30
C SER A 128 0.14 -15.48 1.54
N ALA A 129 -0.66 -15.28 2.59
CA ALA A 129 -1.87 -16.06 2.84
C ALA A 129 -3.01 -15.76 1.84
N GLY A 130 -2.81 -14.82 0.90
CA GLY A 130 -3.66 -14.65 -0.29
C GLY A 130 -5.01 -13.97 -0.04
N LYS A 131 -5.17 -13.26 1.08
CA LYS A 131 -6.38 -12.46 1.33
C LYS A 131 -6.21 -11.07 0.72
N ASN A 132 -7.13 -10.71 -0.17
CA ASN A 132 -7.18 -9.38 -0.76
C ASN A 132 -7.74 -8.38 0.27
N HIS A 133 -6.88 -7.49 0.77
CA HIS A 133 -7.23 -6.42 1.70
C HIS A 133 -7.24 -5.05 1.00
N PHE A 134 -7.98 -4.09 1.55
CA PHE A 134 -8.03 -2.70 1.09
C PHE A 134 -8.47 -2.52 -0.38
N ASN A 135 -9.26 -3.46 -0.93
CA ASN A 135 -9.62 -3.50 -2.36
C ASN A 135 -10.33 -2.23 -2.85
N TYR A 136 -11.03 -1.54 -1.95
CA TYR A 136 -11.72 -0.31 -2.29
C TYR A 136 -10.77 0.83 -2.62
N LEU A 137 -9.53 0.82 -2.11
CA LEU A 137 -8.53 1.84 -2.46
C LEU A 137 -8.17 1.79 -3.95
N TYR A 138 -8.34 0.64 -4.63
CA TYR A 138 -8.08 0.49 -6.07
C TYR A 138 -9.06 1.22 -6.96
N LYS A 139 -10.22 1.57 -6.39
CA LYS A 139 -11.30 2.28 -7.10
C LYS A 139 -11.10 3.80 -7.00
N ILE A 140 -10.17 4.28 -6.17
CA ILE A 140 -9.90 5.71 -6.01
C ILE A 140 -9.03 6.19 -7.17
N ASP A 141 -9.37 7.35 -7.72
CA ASP A 141 -8.59 8.00 -8.78
C ASP A 141 -7.21 8.45 -8.29
N GLU A 142 -6.25 8.55 -9.20
CA GLU A 142 -4.84 8.79 -8.88
C GLU A 142 -4.60 10.10 -8.10
N ASP A 143 -5.28 11.19 -8.47
CA ASP A 143 -5.12 12.48 -7.81
C ASP A 143 -5.58 12.45 -6.36
N ARG A 144 -6.72 11.80 -6.12
CA ARG A 144 -7.23 11.58 -4.78
C ARG A 144 -6.39 10.59 -3.98
N LEU A 145 -5.87 9.56 -4.64
CA LEU A 145 -4.96 8.59 -4.03
C LEU A 145 -3.68 9.26 -3.54
N ARG A 146 -3.09 10.18 -4.32
CA ARG A 146 -1.94 11.00 -3.92
C ARG A 146 -2.22 11.81 -2.66
N ARG A 147 -3.38 12.49 -2.60
CA ARG A 147 -3.78 13.26 -1.41
C ARG A 147 -3.99 12.35 -0.20
N PHE A 148 -4.67 11.22 -0.39
CA PHE A 148 -4.86 10.21 0.65
C PHE A 148 -3.53 9.74 1.22
N VAL A 149 -2.57 9.36 0.38
CA VAL A 149 -1.24 8.90 0.81
C VAL A 149 -0.50 9.97 1.59
N HIS A 150 -0.56 11.24 1.14
CA HIS A 150 0.11 12.34 1.84
C HIS A 150 -0.48 12.57 3.23
N ILE A 151 -1.81 12.68 3.33
CA ILE A 151 -2.49 12.85 4.63
C ILE A 151 -2.24 11.63 5.52
N LEU A 152 -2.34 10.42 4.97
CA LEU A 152 -2.10 9.18 5.72
C LEU A 152 -0.67 9.11 6.25
N GLY A 153 0.32 9.50 5.46
CA GLY A 153 1.71 9.44 5.88
C GLY A 153 2.05 10.40 7.02
N GLU A 154 1.38 11.55 7.09
CA GLU A 154 1.49 12.50 8.21
C GLU A 154 0.66 12.05 9.41
N TRP A 155 -0.51 11.47 9.16
CA TRP A 155 -1.48 11.12 10.19
C TRP A 155 -1.17 9.77 10.85
N ASN A 156 -0.96 8.71 10.08
CA ASN A 156 -0.75 7.35 10.58
C ASN A 156 0.30 6.59 9.74
N PRO A 157 1.60 6.74 10.07
CA PRO A 157 2.66 6.10 9.32
C PRO A 157 2.68 4.57 9.46
N HIS A 158 2.06 4.01 10.51
CA HIS A 158 1.91 2.56 10.66
C HIS A 158 1.03 1.99 9.56
N ILE A 159 -0.12 2.62 9.29
CA ILE A 159 -1.01 2.19 8.21
C ILE A 159 -0.37 2.41 6.84
N LEU A 160 0.32 3.54 6.63
CA LEU A 160 1.08 3.75 5.39
C LEU A 160 2.10 2.62 5.16
N PHE A 161 2.85 2.27 6.20
CA PHE A 161 3.82 1.17 6.15
C PHE A 161 3.12 -0.16 5.85
N ALA A 162 2.02 -0.50 6.53
CA ALA A 162 1.27 -1.72 6.26
C ALA A 162 0.75 -1.78 4.81
N LEU A 163 0.19 -0.68 4.29
CA LEU A 163 -0.35 -0.63 2.94
C LEU A 163 0.71 -0.91 1.87
N SER A 164 1.99 -0.63 2.12
CA SER A 164 3.06 -0.99 1.18
C SER A 164 3.21 -2.51 0.96
N PHE A 165 2.65 -3.34 1.84
CA PHE A 165 2.62 -4.80 1.70
C PHE A 165 1.32 -5.29 1.06
N PHE A 166 0.18 -4.66 1.32
CA PHE A 166 -1.12 -5.19 0.91
C PHE A 166 -1.74 -4.52 -0.32
N ALA A 167 -1.32 -3.30 -0.63
CA ALA A 167 -1.96 -2.49 -1.65
C ALA A 167 -1.62 -2.93 -3.10
N SER A 168 -2.38 -2.39 -4.05
CA SER A 168 -2.17 -2.62 -5.48
C SER A 168 -0.90 -1.94 -5.95
N PRO A 169 -0.33 -2.37 -7.09
CA PRO A 169 0.86 -1.75 -7.65
C PRO A 169 0.76 -0.22 -7.80
N GLY A 170 -0.40 0.33 -8.20
CA GLY A 170 -0.58 1.78 -8.35
C GLY A 170 -0.53 2.54 -7.03
N LEU A 171 -1.18 2.03 -5.99
CA LEU A 171 -1.12 2.62 -4.64
C LEU A 171 0.26 2.44 -4.03
N VAL A 172 0.87 1.26 -4.16
CA VAL A 172 2.25 1.01 -3.72
C VAL A 172 3.22 2.00 -4.35
N ARG A 173 3.15 2.25 -5.66
CA ARG A 173 4.01 3.27 -6.32
C ARG A 173 3.86 4.65 -5.70
N THR A 174 2.64 5.04 -5.37
CA THR A 174 2.34 6.32 -4.71
C THR A 174 2.91 6.37 -3.29
N ILE A 175 2.77 5.28 -2.53
CA ILE A 175 3.31 5.13 -1.17
C ILE A 175 4.85 5.18 -1.19
N LEU A 176 5.49 4.42 -2.08
CA LEU A 176 6.95 4.38 -2.20
C LEU A 176 7.52 5.75 -2.59
N HIS A 177 6.83 6.46 -3.50
CA HIS A 177 7.20 7.84 -3.81
C HIS A 177 7.15 8.72 -2.56
N TYR A 178 6.06 8.69 -1.78
CA TYR A 178 5.97 9.45 -0.54
C TYR A 178 7.08 9.07 0.47
N MET A 179 7.27 7.77 0.75
CA MET A 179 8.27 7.29 1.70
C MET A 179 9.69 7.71 1.30
N SER A 180 9.99 7.79 0.00
CA SER A 180 11.29 8.22 -0.51
C SER A 180 11.65 9.67 -0.15
N PHE A 181 10.69 10.51 0.23
CA PHE A 181 10.95 11.88 0.69
C PHE A 181 10.83 12.02 2.21
N TYR A 182 9.80 11.40 2.80
CA TYR A 182 9.39 11.70 4.18
C TYR A 182 9.72 10.61 5.20
N GLN A 183 9.88 9.35 4.77
CA GLN A 183 10.04 8.19 5.66
C GLN A 183 11.05 7.18 5.09
N LYS A 184 12.20 7.70 4.65
CA LYS A 184 13.19 6.91 3.90
C LYS A 184 13.66 5.69 4.68
N HIS A 185 13.84 5.82 6.00
CA HIS A 185 14.33 4.73 6.86
C HIS A 185 13.50 3.47 6.75
N LEU A 186 12.19 3.58 6.50
CA LEU A 186 11.30 2.43 6.38
C LEU A 186 11.49 1.62 5.09
N LEU A 187 12.09 2.20 4.04
CA LEU A 187 12.24 1.54 2.75
C LEU A 187 13.08 0.26 2.83
N ARG A 188 14.01 0.15 3.79
CA ARG A 188 14.84 -1.05 3.99
C ARG A 188 14.05 -2.29 4.43
N TYR A 189 12.84 -2.10 4.97
CA TYR A 189 12.00 -3.18 5.49
C TYR A 189 10.95 -3.64 4.46
N ILE A 190 10.74 -2.86 3.41
CA ILE A 190 9.82 -3.17 2.33
C ILE A 190 10.34 -4.36 1.50
N PRO A 191 9.49 -5.30 1.06
CA PRO A 191 9.92 -6.42 0.23
C PRO A 191 10.61 -5.93 -1.05
N SER A 192 11.71 -6.57 -1.44
CA SER A 192 12.44 -6.26 -2.67
C SER A 192 11.52 -6.31 -3.89
N SER A 193 10.60 -7.27 -3.96
CA SER A 193 9.59 -7.39 -5.02
C SER A 193 8.69 -6.15 -5.13
N THR A 194 8.30 -5.55 -4.01
CA THR A 194 7.52 -4.32 -3.96
C THR A 194 8.36 -3.12 -4.42
N LEU A 195 9.62 -3.02 -3.96
CA LEU A 195 10.54 -1.95 -4.34
C LEU A 195 10.90 -1.96 -5.83
N ARG A 196 10.87 -3.12 -6.50
CA ARG A 196 11.10 -3.22 -7.95
C ARG A 196 10.14 -2.37 -8.77
N LEU A 197 8.87 -2.28 -8.37
CA LEU A 197 7.88 -1.41 -9.03
C LEU A 197 8.32 0.06 -9.06
N TRP A 198 9.03 0.49 -8.01
CA TRP A 198 9.54 1.85 -7.91
C TRP A 198 10.81 2.06 -8.73
N ILE A 199 11.65 1.03 -8.88
CA ILE A 199 12.81 1.05 -9.76
C ILE A 199 12.37 1.21 -11.23
N GLU A 200 11.33 0.50 -11.66
CA GLU A 200 10.75 0.65 -13.01
C GLU A 200 10.36 2.12 -13.30
N ASP A 201 9.83 2.81 -12.30
CA ASP A 201 9.31 4.18 -12.41
C ASP A 201 10.38 5.27 -12.24
N TYR A 202 11.43 5.03 -11.46
CA TYR A 202 12.41 6.07 -11.11
C TYR A 202 13.85 5.77 -11.55
N GLY A 203 14.12 4.54 -11.98
CA GLY A 203 15.42 4.09 -12.49
C GLY A 203 16.55 4.40 -11.51
N GLU A 204 17.66 4.94 -12.03
CA GLU A 204 18.84 5.26 -11.22
C GLU A 204 18.63 6.37 -10.18
N ARG A 205 17.55 7.17 -10.27
CA ARG A 205 17.27 8.22 -9.26
C ARG A 205 17.10 7.64 -7.87
N VAL A 206 16.71 6.37 -7.80
CA VAL A 206 16.60 5.60 -6.56
C VAL A 206 17.95 5.49 -5.82
N LEU A 207 19.09 5.52 -6.53
CA LEU A 207 20.43 5.48 -5.90
C LEU A 207 20.75 6.69 -5.03
N GLN A 208 19.97 7.79 -5.13
CA GLN A 208 20.13 8.97 -4.27
C GLN A 208 19.79 8.71 -2.80
N ILE A 209 19.11 7.59 -2.51
CA ILE A 209 18.73 7.19 -1.15
C ILE A 209 19.19 5.75 -0.84
N LYS A 210 20.28 5.30 -1.46
CA LYS A 210 20.76 3.90 -1.40
C LYS A 210 20.99 3.39 0.04
N GLU A 211 21.38 4.26 0.97
CA GLU A 211 21.59 3.94 2.39
C GLU A 211 20.30 3.55 3.13
N HIS A 212 19.15 3.80 2.51
CA HIS A 212 17.84 3.47 3.01
C HIS A 212 17.20 2.26 2.31
N LEU A 213 17.90 1.63 1.37
CA LEU A 213 17.39 0.50 0.60
C LEU A 213 18.06 -0.80 1.05
N PRO A 214 17.41 -1.96 0.83
CA PRO A 214 18.07 -3.25 0.99
C PRO A 214 19.27 -3.39 0.05
N ASP A 215 20.34 -4.06 0.50
CA ASP A 215 21.57 -4.26 -0.29
C ASP A 215 21.30 -4.93 -1.65
N GLU A 216 20.36 -5.88 -1.69
CA GLU A 216 19.92 -6.54 -2.92
C GLU A 216 19.43 -5.54 -3.97
N ILE A 217 18.63 -4.54 -3.54
CA ILE A 217 18.07 -3.50 -4.41
C ILE A 217 19.18 -2.56 -4.88
N VAL A 218 20.09 -2.16 -3.99
CA VAL A 218 21.24 -1.30 -4.35
C VAL A 218 22.13 -1.98 -5.39
N HIS A 219 22.44 -3.26 -5.19
CA HIS A 219 23.21 -4.07 -6.13
C HIS A 219 22.52 -4.17 -7.50
N MET A 220 21.21 -4.44 -7.48
CA MET A 220 20.40 -4.55 -8.70
C MET A 220 20.40 -3.25 -9.51
N ILE A 221 20.11 -2.11 -8.89
CA ILE A 221 20.09 -0.82 -9.59
C ILE A 221 21.49 -0.44 -10.11
N THR A 222 22.53 -0.75 -9.34
CA THR A 222 23.92 -0.52 -9.76
C THR A 222 24.25 -1.32 -11.03
N LYS A 223 23.88 -2.60 -11.08
CA LYS A 223 24.05 -3.44 -12.28
C LYS A 223 23.24 -2.93 -13.48
N VAL A 224 21.99 -2.50 -13.26
CA VAL A 224 21.16 -1.91 -14.34
C VAL A 224 21.86 -0.69 -14.93
N LYS A 225 22.40 0.19 -14.08
CA LYS A 225 23.15 1.37 -14.50
C LYS A 225 24.42 1.01 -15.27
N GLU A 226 25.25 0.12 -14.74
CA GLU A 226 26.47 -0.35 -15.40
C GLU A 226 26.19 -0.92 -16.79
N MET A 227 25.15 -1.74 -16.91
CA MET A 227 24.73 -2.31 -18.19
C MET A 227 24.24 -1.22 -19.15
N ARG A 228 23.41 -0.29 -18.70
CA ARG A 228 22.96 0.84 -19.54
C ARG A 228 24.13 1.69 -20.04
N ASP A 229 25.08 2.00 -19.17
CA ASP A 229 26.26 2.81 -19.49
C ASP A 229 27.16 2.07 -20.50
N LEU A 230 27.34 0.74 -20.33
CA LEU A 230 28.03 -0.13 -21.29
C LEU A 230 27.33 -0.08 -22.66
N ILE A 231 26.01 -0.25 -22.71
CA ILE A 231 25.28 -0.29 -23.98
C ILE A 231 25.37 1.06 -24.67
N THR A 232 25.13 2.16 -23.94
CA THR A 232 25.22 3.54 -24.44
C THR A 232 26.60 3.85 -25.03
N ALA A 233 27.68 3.43 -24.35
CA ALA A 233 29.05 3.62 -24.85
C ALA A 233 29.35 2.86 -26.16
N HIS A 234 28.60 1.80 -26.47
CA HIS A 234 28.85 0.92 -27.63
C HIS A 234 27.80 1.06 -28.76
N PHE A 235 26.90 2.06 -28.72
CA PHE A 235 25.85 2.31 -29.74
C PHE A 235 26.35 2.64 -31.16
N HIS A 236 27.67 2.68 -31.38
CA HIS A 236 28.27 2.90 -32.71
C HIS A 236 28.92 1.65 -33.33
N VAL A 237 28.72 0.46 -32.75
CA VAL A 237 29.44 -0.77 -33.15
C VAL A 237 28.49 -1.97 -33.22
N PRO A 238 28.76 -3.04 -34.02
CA PRO A 238 27.95 -4.27 -34.06
C PRO A 238 28.09 -5.12 -32.77
N ILE A 239 27.89 -4.49 -31.61
CA ILE A 239 28.03 -5.07 -30.27
C ILE A 239 26.66 -5.45 -29.69
N ILE A 240 25.57 -5.18 -30.41
CA ILE A 240 24.21 -5.57 -30.01
C ILE A 240 24.16 -7.06 -29.66
N ASP A 241 24.77 -7.94 -30.46
CA ASP A 241 24.79 -9.39 -30.19
C ASP A 241 25.55 -9.74 -28.90
N LYS A 242 26.71 -9.11 -28.65
CA LYS A 242 27.49 -9.33 -27.41
C LYS A 242 26.77 -8.80 -26.17
N VAL A 243 26.13 -7.64 -26.28
CA VAL A 243 25.28 -7.08 -25.23
C VAL A 243 24.09 -8.01 -24.97
N TYR A 244 23.46 -8.53 -26.02
CA TYR A 244 22.34 -9.45 -25.90
C TYR A 244 22.74 -10.75 -25.21
N ASP A 245 23.94 -11.26 -25.52
CA ASP A 245 24.50 -12.44 -24.85
C ASP A 245 24.86 -12.17 -23.39
N SER A 246 25.45 -11.00 -23.07
CA SER A 246 25.67 -10.58 -21.68
C SER A 246 24.34 -10.43 -20.90
N ILE A 247 23.29 -9.89 -21.53
CA ILE A 247 21.95 -9.80 -20.93
C ILE A 247 21.31 -11.19 -20.75
N LYS A 248 21.57 -12.13 -21.68
CA LYS A 248 21.08 -13.52 -21.60
C LYS A 248 21.70 -14.33 -20.46
N GLU A 249 22.86 -13.93 -19.96
CA GLU A 249 23.51 -14.57 -18.81
C GLU A 249 23.03 -14.00 -17.47
N LEU A 250 22.32 -12.87 -17.47
CA LEU A 250 21.75 -12.28 -16.27
C LEU A 250 20.52 -13.05 -15.78
N GLU A 251 20.31 -13.00 -14.47
CA GLU A 251 19.09 -13.48 -13.82
C GLU A 251 17.84 -12.88 -14.50
N PRO A 252 16.75 -13.65 -14.67
CA PRO A 252 15.57 -13.22 -15.43
C PRO A 252 15.02 -11.86 -14.98
N GLU A 253 15.04 -11.62 -13.67
CA GLU A 253 14.49 -10.43 -13.03
C GLU A 253 15.33 -9.18 -13.34
N LEU A 254 16.65 -9.32 -13.31
CA LEU A 254 17.58 -8.24 -13.68
C LEU A 254 17.50 -7.94 -15.17
N ARG A 255 17.33 -8.97 -16.00
CA ARG A 255 17.13 -8.83 -17.45
C ARG A 255 15.88 -8.02 -17.78
N GLU A 256 14.76 -8.32 -17.13
CA GLU A 256 13.50 -7.61 -17.33
C GLU A 256 13.65 -6.13 -16.97
N LEU A 257 14.26 -5.81 -15.82
CA LEU A 257 14.51 -4.43 -15.40
C LEU A 257 15.41 -3.66 -16.37
N ILE A 258 16.47 -4.29 -16.88
CA ILE A 258 17.34 -3.68 -17.90
C ILE A 258 16.54 -3.37 -19.17
N ILE A 259 15.70 -4.30 -19.64
CA ILE A 259 14.88 -4.08 -20.84
C ILE A 259 13.90 -2.91 -20.61
N VAL A 260 13.25 -2.85 -19.45
CA VAL A 260 12.34 -1.74 -19.09
C VAL A 260 13.08 -0.40 -19.08
N ASP A 261 14.26 -0.34 -18.44
CA ASP A 261 15.07 0.87 -18.36
C ASP A 261 15.56 1.34 -19.74
N LEU A 262 16.05 0.42 -20.58
CA LEU A 262 16.52 0.74 -21.94
C LEU A 262 15.39 1.29 -22.82
N LYS A 263 14.20 0.68 -22.78
CA LYS A 263 13.01 1.18 -23.51
C LYS A 263 12.63 2.59 -23.06
N LYS A 264 12.62 2.82 -21.74
CA LYS A 264 12.25 4.11 -21.14
C LYS A 264 13.19 5.23 -21.54
N ASN A 265 14.48 4.92 -21.65
CA ASN A 265 15.51 5.86 -22.07
C ASN A 265 15.69 5.93 -23.61
N LYS A 266 14.81 5.28 -24.39
CA LYS A 266 14.85 5.22 -25.86
C LYS A 266 16.19 4.73 -26.42
N VAL A 267 16.82 3.83 -25.68
CA VAL A 267 18.09 3.21 -26.05
C VAL A 267 17.81 2.07 -27.05
N ILE A 268 16.77 1.28 -26.79
CA ILE A 268 16.22 0.25 -27.69
C ILE A 268 14.75 0.49 -28.00
#